data_AF-A0A960P8H6-F1
#
_entry.id   AF-A0A960P8H6-F1
#
_cell.length_a   1.000
_cell.length_b   1.000
_cell.length_c   1.000
_cell.angle_alpha   90.00
_cell.angle_beta   90.00
_cell.angle_gamma   90.00
#
_symmetry.space_group_name_H-M   'P 1'
#
loop_
_entity.id
_entity.type
_entity.pdbx_description
1 polymer ?
#
loop_
_entity_poly.entity_id
_entity_poly.type
_entity_poly.pdbx_seq_one_letter_code
_entity_poly.pdbx_strand_id
1 'polypeptide(L)'
;MHGRHPHIIALLVAVPVLLLTAGCGSDGTDAAGGGGPTVVVTTSILGDVVANVVGDEAVVDVLMPAGVDPHEFELSAAQAAALQEADVVVANGLGFEAGMADALDAAEQSGVPVLEVAP
;
A
#
# COMPACT_ATOMS: atom_id res chain seq x y z
N MET A 1 44.08 -48.73 13.91
CA MET A 1 42.78 -48.62 14.59
C MET A 1 42.37 -47.16 14.48
N HIS A 2 41.54 -46.85 13.50
CA HIS A 2 41.17 -45.48 13.13
C HIS A 2 39.99 -45.02 14.00
N GLY A 3 40.19 -43.96 14.78
CA GLY A 3 39.10 -43.25 15.46
C GLY A 3 39.27 -41.75 15.22
N ARG A 4 39.12 -41.33 13.96
CA ARG A 4 39.23 -39.92 13.54
C ARG A 4 38.13 -39.11 14.24
N HIS A 5 38.53 -38.10 14.99
CA HIS A 5 37.72 -37.21 15.82
C HIS A 5 36.55 -36.57 15.04
N PRO A 6 35.31 -37.12 15.15
CA PRO A 6 34.17 -36.65 14.36
C PRO A 6 33.66 -35.29 14.85
N HIS A 7 33.97 -34.90 16.09
CA HIS A 7 33.52 -33.65 16.71
C HIS A 7 34.29 -32.41 16.24
N ILE A 8 35.54 -32.57 15.78
CA ILE A 8 36.35 -31.44 15.26
C ILE A 8 35.86 -31.01 13.87
N ILE A 9 35.33 -31.95 13.08
CA ILE A 9 34.77 -31.69 11.75
C ILE A 9 33.40 -30.99 11.87
N ALA A 10 32.58 -31.35 12.86
CA ALA A 10 31.27 -30.73 13.08
C ALA A 10 31.36 -29.24 13.49
N LEU A 11 32.40 -28.85 14.23
CA LEU A 11 32.59 -27.48 14.70
C LEU A 11 33.09 -26.52 13.59
N LEU A 12 33.78 -27.04 12.57
CA LEU A 12 34.37 -26.25 11.47
C LEU A 12 33.37 -25.84 10.38
N VAL A 13 32.18 -26.46 10.34
CA VAL A 13 31.14 -26.18 9.33
C VAL A 13 30.01 -25.29 9.89
N ALA A 14 29.88 -25.16 11.21
CA ALA A 14 28.78 -24.41 11.83
C ALA A 14 28.99 -22.88 11.90
N VAL A 15 30.24 -22.41 11.75
CA VAL A 15 30.58 -20.98 11.92
C VAL A 15 30.35 -20.10 10.67
N PRO A 16 30.48 -20.56 9.40
CA PRO A 16 30.24 -19.67 8.25
C PRO A 16 28.76 -19.45 7.92
N VAL A 17 27.84 -20.29 8.40
CA VAL A 17 26.40 -20.22 8.08
C VAL A 17 25.69 -19.11 8.86
N LEU A 18 26.28 -18.64 9.96
CA LEU A 18 25.71 -17.56 10.79
C LEU A 18 26.02 -16.15 10.27
N LEU A 19 26.86 -16.01 9.25
CA LEU A 19 27.28 -14.72 8.66
C LEU A 19 26.39 -14.26 7.49
N LEU A 20 25.38 -15.04 7.09
CA LEU A 20 24.49 -14.72 5.96
C LEU A 20 23.23 -13.94 6.35
N THR A 21 22.98 -13.64 7.63
CA THR A 21 21.77 -12.93 8.08
C THR A 21 22.00 -11.48 8.49
N ALA A 22 23.23 -10.98 8.43
CA ALA A 22 23.54 -9.57 8.69
C ALA A 22 23.56 -8.76 7.38
N GLY A 23 22.39 -8.63 6.74
CA GLY A 23 22.28 -8.03 5.40
C GLY A 23 20.95 -7.37 5.07
N CYS A 24 20.16 -6.97 6.07
CA CYS A 24 19.07 -6.03 5.87
C CYS A 24 19.26 -4.88 6.86
N GLY A 25 20.23 -4.02 6.55
CA GLY A 25 20.28 -2.68 7.12
C GLY A 25 19.16 -1.91 6.44
N SER A 26 18.12 -1.60 7.19
CA SER A 26 17.16 -0.57 6.84
C SER A 26 17.93 0.73 6.68
N ASP A 27 18.13 1.16 5.42
CA ASP A 27 18.50 2.54 5.11
C ASP A 27 17.30 3.42 5.47
N GLY A 28 17.25 3.78 6.75
CA GLY A 28 16.53 4.93 7.24
C GLY A 28 17.18 6.18 6.65
N THR A 29 16.71 6.57 5.47
CA THR A 29 16.76 7.96 5.05
C THR A 29 15.37 8.54 5.24
N ASP A 30 15.21 9.21 6.38
CA ASP A 30 14.16 10.18 6.65
C ASP A 30 14.17 11.24 5.55
N ALA A 31 13.43 11.00 4.48
CA ALA A 31 13.00 12.03 3.54
C ALA A 31 11.61 12.46 3.96
N ALA A 32 11.55 13.33 4.96
CA ALA A 32 10.41 14.24 5.15
C ALA A 32 10.34 15.18 3.93
N GLY A 33 9.79 14.66 2.83
CA GLY A 33 9.51 15.36 1.60
C GLY A 33 8.35 14.64 0.93
N GLY A 34 7.17 15.26 0.94
CA GLY A 34 5.91 14.65 0.48
C GLY A 34 5.93 14.25 -0.99
N GLY A 35 6.45 13.05 -1.27
CA GLY A 35 6.64 12.51 -2.62
C GLY A 35 6.60 10.98 -2.67
N GLY A 36 5.93 10.34 -1.71
CA GLY A 36 5.54 8.94 -1.83
C GLY A 36 4.38 8.76 -2.81
N PRO A 37 4.09 7.52 -3.25
CA PRO A 37 2.94 7.24 -4.11
C PRO A 37 1.64 7.77 -3.50
N THR A 38 0.70 8.15 -4.35
CA THR A 38 -0.62 8.65 -3.95
C THR A 38 -1.65 7.53 -4.02
N VAL A 39 -2.25 7.22 -2.87
CA VAL A 39 -3.38 6.30 -2.73
C VAL A 39 -4.65 7.11 -2.58
N VAL A 40 -5.50 7.10 -3.61
CA VAL A 40 -6.84 7.72 -3.52
C VAL A 40 -7.80 6.70 -2.92
N VAL A 41 -8.60 7.11 -1.93
CA VAL A 41 -9.58 6.26 -1.25
C VAL A 41 -10.96 6.86 -1.32
N THR A 42 -11.96 6.03 -1.57
CA THR A 42 -13.33 6.51 -1.85
C THR A 42 -14.02 7.05 -0.61
N THR A 43 -13.76 6.47 0.56
CA THR A 43 -14.41 6.83 1.84
C THR A 43 -13.39 7.10 2.93
N SER A 44 -13.75 7.98 3.86
CA SER A 44 -12.95 8.26 5.06
C SER A 44 -12.68 7.04 5.95
N ILE A 45 -13.57 6.05 5.96
CA ILE A 45 -13.39 4.80 6.71
C ILE A 45 -12.22 4.01 6.12
N LEU A 46 -12.19 3.86 4.80
CA LEU A 46 -11.06 3.23 4.12
C LEU A 46 -9.80 4.08 4.24
N GLY A 47 -9.91 5.42 4.22
CA GLY A 47 -8.78 6.30 4.45
C GLY A 47 -8.09 6.09 5.80
N ASP A 48 -8.85 5.90 6.87
CA ASP A 48 -8.28 5.59 8.18
C ASP A 48 -7.53 4.24 8.17
N VAL A 49 -8.13 3.20 7.58
CA VAL A 49 -7.51 1.87 7.47
C VAL A 49 -6.24 1.94 6.62
N VAL A 50 -6.31 2.53 5.43
CA VAL A 50 -5.19 2.63 4.48
C VAL A 50 -4.06 3.46 5.08
N ALA A 51 -4.35 4.60 5.72
CA ALA A 51 -3.33 5.42 6.39
C ALA A 51 -2.57 4.64 7.48
N ASN A 52 -3.27 3.81 8.26
CA ASN A 52 -2.61 2.94 9.25
C ASN A 52 -1.74 1.85 8.61
N VAL A 53 -2.08 1.39 7.40
CA VAL A 53 -1.31 0.37 6.67
C VAL A 53 -0.06 0.95 6.02
N VAL A 54 -0.18 2.10 5.37
CA VAL A 54 0.93 2.69 4.57
C VAL A 54 1.85 3.58 5.40
N GLY A 55 1.41 4.06 6.57
CA GLY A 55 2.20 4.96 7.41
C GLY A 55 2.66 6.20 6.63
N ASP A 56 3.95 6.51 6.72
CA ASP A 56 4.56 7.65 6.03
C ASP A 56 5.06 7.32 4.61
N GLU A 57 4.87 6.08 4.12
CA GLU A 57 5.39 5.64 2.83
C GLU A 57 4.57 6.13 1.63
N ALA A 58 3.31 6.53 1.85
CA ALA A 58 2.39 6.97 0.80
C ALA A 58 1.50 8.13 1.27
N VAL A 59 1.02 8.92 0.33
CA VAL A 59 0.02 9.97 0.59
C VAL A 59 -1.38 9.36 0.40
N VAL A 60 -2.24 9.48 1.40
CA VAL A 60 -3.63 9.01 1.33
C VAL A 60 -4.56 10.20 1.08
N ASP A 61 -5.23 10.23 -0.07
CA ASP A 61 -6.21 11.25 -0.43
C ASP A 61 -7.64 10.69 -0.37
N VAL A 62 -8.49 11.31 0.43
CA VAL A 62 -9.85 10.83 0.72
C VAL A 62 -10.87 11.61 -0.10
N LEU A 63 -11.57 10.93 -1.00
CA LEU A 63 -12.57 11.55 -1.87
C LEU A 63 -13.82 12.00 -1.11
N MET A 64 -14.38 11.15 -0.25
CA MET A 64 -15.54 11.47 0.58
C MET A 64 -15.12 11.64 2.05
N PRO A 65 -14.93 12.90 2.51
CA PRO A 65 -14.57 13.19 3.89
C PRO A 65 -15.61 12.71 4.90
N ALA A 66 -15.18 12.56 6.15
CA ALA A 66 -16.09 12.24 7.25
C ALA A 66 -17.18 13.30 7.42
N GLY A 67 -18.40 12.85 7.68
CA GLY A 67 -19.56 13.74 7.89
C GLY A 67 -20.29 14.17 6.62
N VAL A 68 -19.84 13.71 5.45
CA VAL A 68 -20.58 13.89 4.18
C VAL A 68 -21.61 12.75 4.03
N ASP A 69 -22.81 13.10 3.57
CA ASP A 69 -23.85 12.12 3.23
C ASP A 69 -23.49 11.43 1.90
N PRO A 70 -23.35 10.10 1.85
CA PRO A 70 -22.99 9.39 0.61
C PRO A 70 -24.05 9.50 -0.50
N HIS A 71 -25.31 9.81 -0.16
CA HIS A 71 -26.37 10.00 -1.15
C HIS A 71 -26.36 11.39 -1.80
N GLU A 72 -25.67 12.35 -1.17
CA GLU A 72 -25.53 13.73 -1.64
C GLU A 72 -24.11 14.04 -2.11
N PHE A 73 -23.18 13.08 -1.96
CA PHE A 73 -21.81 13.26 -2.40
C PHE A 73 -21.73 13.26 -3.94
N GLU A 74 -21.18 14.35 -4.48
CA GLU A 74 -20.85 14.46 -5.90
C GLU A 74 -19.35 14.61 -6.07
N LEU A 75 -18.80 13.82 -6.99
CA LEU A 75 -17.38 13.89 -7.34
C LEU A 75 -17.11 15.18 -8.11
N SER A 76 -16.21 16.02 -7.59
CA SER A 76 -15.76 17.21 -8.32
C SER A 76 -14.86 16.84 -9.50
N ALA A 77 -14.73 17.76 -10.46
CA ALA A 77 -13.80 17.59 -11.59
C ALA A 77 -12.34 17.39 -11.13
N ALA A 78 -11.93 18.04 -10.04
CA ALA A 78 -10.59 17.88 -9.48
C ALA A 78 -10.37 16.49 -8.88
N GLN A 79 -11.38 15.95 -8.18
CA GLN A 79 -11.32 14.60 -7.63
C GLN A 79 -11.36 13.52 -8.72
N ALA A 80 -12.13 13.74 -9.79
CA ALA A 80 -12.11 12.88 -10.97
C ALA A 80 -10.74 12.87 -11.68
N ALA A 81 -10.03 14.01 -11.68
CA ALA A 81 -8.65 14.07 -12.15
C ALA A 81 -7.71 13.31 -11.19
N ALA A 82 -7.86 13.50 -9.87
CA ALA A 82 -7.05 12.80 -8.87
C ALA A 82 -7.14 11.28 -9.00
N LEU A 83 -8.32 10.73 -9.29
CA LEU A 83 -8.50 9.30 -9.58
C LEU A 83 -7.66 8.80 -10.76
N GLN A 84 -7.55 9.58 -11.83
CA GLN A 84 -6.80 9.20 -13.04
C GLN A 84 -5.28 9.41 -12.90
N GLU A 85 -4.86 10.22 -11.93
CA GLU A 85 -3.45 10.53 -11.66
C GLU A 85 -2.88 9.71 -10.49
N ALA A 86 -3.73 8.96 -9.77
CA ALA A 86 -3.34 8.17 -8.61
C ALA A 86 -2.42 7.00 -8.99
N ASP A 87 -1.59 6.56 -8.04
CA ASP A 87 -0.82 5.32 -8.19
C ASP A 87 -1.68 4.09 -7.94
N VAL A 88 -2.70 4.21 -7.08
CA VAL A 88 -3.72 3.19 -6.82
C VAL A 88 -4.97 3.85 -6.22
N VAL A 89 -6.14 3.31 -6.57
CA VAL A 89 -7.41 3.65 -5.94
C VAL A 89 -7.87 2.49 -5.05
N VAL A 90 -8.32 2.78 -3.83
CA VAL A 90 -8.96 1.80 -2.95
C VAL A 90 -10.44 2.16 -2.78
N ALA A 91 -11.30 1.25 -3.23
CA ALA A 91 -12.75 1.37 -3.17
C ALA A 91 -13.33 0.34 -2.20
N ASN A 92 -14.52 0.61 -1.66
CA ASN A 92 -15.23 -0.34 -0.82
C ASN A 92 -15.67 -1.56 -1.63
N GLY A 93 -16.20 -1.33 -2.84
CA GLY A 93 -16.79 -2.37 -3.67
C GLY A 93 -18.23 -2.68 -3.25
N LEU A 94 -18.77 -3.80 -3.70
CA LEU A 94 -20.20 -4.18 -3.57
C LEU A 94 -21.17 -3.14 -4.17
N GLY A 95 -20.71 -2.32 -5.11
CA GLY A 95 -21.50 -1.25 -5.73
C GLY A 95 -21.75 -0.04 -4.82
N PHE A 96 -21.00 0.11 -3.72
CA PHE A 96 -21.12 1.27 -2.84
C PHE A 96 -20.79 2.58 -3.58
N GLU A 97 -19.82 2.54 -4.47
CA GLU A 97 -19.36 3.66 -5.30
C GLU A 97 -20.18 3.89 -6.59
N ALA A 98 -21.47 3.51 -6.63
CA ALA A 98 -22.30 3.66 -7.83
C ALA A 98 -22.30 5.10 -8.40
N GLY A 99 -22.23 6.12 -7.55
CA GLY A 99 -22.13 7.53 -7.96
C GLY A 99 -20.76 7.97 -8.50
N MET A 100 -19.75 7.11 -8.41
CA MET A 100 -18.38 7.35 -8.89
C MET A 100 -17.95 6.35 -9.98
N ALA A 101 -18.84 5.43 -10.38
CA ALA A 101 -18.52 4.30 -11.26
C ALA A 101 -17.83 4.74 -12.56
N ASP A 102 -18.38 5.73 -13.27
CA ASP A 102 -17.80 6.24 -14.51
C ASP A 102 -16.38 6.81 -14.31
N ALA A 103 -16.10 7.41 -13.14
CA ALA A 103 -14.79 7.97 -12.84
C ALA A 103 -13.77 6.89 -12.43
N LEU A 104 -14.22 5.84 -11.73
CA LEU A 104 -13.40 4.66 -11.42
C LEU A 104 -13.04 3.90 -12.70
N ASP A 105 -14.02 3.68 -13.59
CA ASP A 105 -13.80 3.08 -14.90
C ASP A 105 -12.80 3.90 -15.74
N ALA A 106 -12.88 5.23 -15.68
CA ALA A 106 -11.94 6.12 -16.37
C ALA A 106 -10.51 6.03 -15.80
N ALA A 107 -10.38 5.86 -14.49
CA ALA A 107 -9.09 5.64 -13.84
C ALA A 107 -8.46 4.30 -14.27
N GLU A 108 -9.23 3.21 -14.28
CA GLU A 108 -8.77 1.90 -14.79
C GLU A 108 -8.33 1.97 -16.26
N GLN A 109 -9.12 2.65 -17.10
CA GLN A 109 -8.78 2.88 -18.51
C GLN A 109 -7.49 3.71 -18.69
N SER A 110 -7.18 4.56 -17.72
CA SER A 110 -5.94 5.35 -17.68
C SER A 110 -4.75 4.56 -17.14
N GLY A 111 -4.96 3.31 -16.72
CA GLY A 111 -3.93 2.40 -16.22
C GLY A 111 -3.74 2.47 -14.70
N VAL A 112 -4.61 3.18 -13.97
CA VAL A 112 -4.60 3.23 -12.51
C VAL A 112 -5.25 1.96 -11.96
N PRO A 113 -4.56 1.16 -11.12
CA PRO A 113 -5.17 0.02 -10.46
C PRO A 113 -6.29 0.46 -9.51
N VAL A 114 -7.47 -0.14 -9.64
CA VAL A 114 -8.57 0.01 -8.67
C VAL A 114 -8.68 -1.28 -7.86
N LEU A 115 -8.56 -1.16 -6.53
CA LEU A 115 -8.69 -2.25 -5.58
C LEU A 115 -10.03 -2.12 -4.84
N GLU A 116 -10.96 -3.02 -5.13
CA GLU A 116 -12.17 -3.19 -4.32
C GLU A 116 -11.87 -4.06 -3.09
N VAL A 117 -12.18 -3.55 -1.90
CA VAL A 117 -11.97 -4.29 -0.63
C VAL A 117 -12.98 -5.44 -0.50
N ALA A 118 -14.20 -5.25 -1.00
CA ALA A 118 -15.25 -6.27 -1.03
C ALA A 118 -15.72 -6.54 -2.48
N PRO A 119 -15.63 -7.80 -2.96
CA PRO A 119 -15.98 -8.18 -4.33
C PRO A 119 -17.48 -8.41 -4.56
#